data_AF-A0A970SR49-F1
#
_entry.id   AF-A0A970SR49-F1
#
_cell.length_a   1.000
_cell.length_b   1.000
_cell.length_c   1.000
_cell.angle_alpha   90.00
_cell.angle_beta   90.00
_cell.angle_gamma   90.00
#
_symmetry.space_group_name_H-M   'P 1'
#
loop_
_entity.id
_entity.type
_entity.pdbx_description
1 polymer ?
#
loop_
_entity_poly.entity_id
_entity_poly.type
_entity_poly.pdbx_seq_one_letter_code
_entity_poly.pdbx_strand_id
1 'polypeptide(L)' 'MPRDPVCGNYVDADTAYKREMEGVTYHFCSADCADEFEVNYEEYLDVEEQRSAKEQ' A
#
# COMPACT_ATOMS: atom_id res chain seq x y z
N MET A 1 5.96 -3.79 10.97
CA MET A 1 5.59 -2.44 10.49
C MET A 1 5.27 -2.56 9.02
N PRO A 2 4.04 -2.25 8.60
CA PRO A 2 3.71 -2.17 7.19
C PRO A 2 4.57 -1.12 6.49
N ARG A 3 4.87 -1.36 5.22
CA ARG A 3 5.64 -0.45 4.38
C ARG A 3 4.67 0.28 3.47
N ASP A 4 4.81 1.59 3.39
CA ASP A 4 4.11 2.43 2.44
C ASP A 4 4.56 2.06 1.02
N PRO A 5 3.65 1.64 0.12
CA PRO A 5 3.99 1.21 -1.23
C PRO A 5 4.42 2.38 -2.14
N VAL A 6 4.04 3.61 -1.82
CA VAL A 6 4.37 4.80 -2.61
C VAL A 6 5.79 5.28 -2.31
N CYS A 7 6.08 5.57 -1.05
CA CYS A 7 7.38 6.12 -0.66
C CYS A 7 8.37 5.06 -0.16
N GLY A 8 7.90 3.85 0.13
CA GLY A 8 8.73 2.77 0.64
C GLY A 8 9.10 2.90 2.12
N ASN A 9 8.50 3.85 2.85
CA ASN A 9 8.79 4.09 4.26
C ASN A 9 8.05 3.09 5.17
N TYR A 10 8.63 2.76 6.32
CA TYR A 10 7.95 1.91 7.30
C TYR A 10 7.09 2.75 8.24
N VAL A 11 5.85 2.35 8.40
CA VAL A 11 4.85 3.08 9.19
C VAL A 11 4.28 2.17 10.26
N ASP A 12 3.78 2.79 11.33
CA ASP A 12 3.15 2.04 12.40
C ASP A 12 1.69 1.74 12.04
N ALA A 13 1.28 0.49 12.10
CA ALA A 13 -0.05 0.09 11.66
C ALA A 13 -1.16 0.74 12.51
N ASP A 14 -0.87 1.17 13.73
CA ASP A 14 -1.87 1.79 14.61
C ASP A 14 -2.11 3.27 14.26
N THR A 15 -1.06 3.98 13.83
CA THR A 15 -1.11 5.42 13.54
C THR A 15 -1.08 5.78 12.05
N ALA A 16 -0.78 4.81 11.19
CA ALA A 16 -0.71 5.01 9.74
C ALA A 16 -2.09 5.26 9.14
N TYR A 17 -2.09 5.96 8.00
CA TYR A 17 -3.28 6.11 7.18
C TYR A 17 -3.60 4.76 6.53
N LYS A 18 -4.84 4.33 6.61
CA LYS A 18 -5.29 3.05 6.05
C LYS A 18 -6.25 3.29 4.91
N ARG A 19 -6.08 2.59 3.81
CA ARG A 19 -7.09 2.51 2.74
C ARG A 19 -7.37 1.06 2.42
N GLU A 20 -8.65 0.76 2.28
CA GLU A 20 -9.11 -0.55 1.84
C GLU A 20 -9.37 -0.49 0.34
N MET A 21 -8.67 -1.32 -0.42
CA MET A 21 -8.89 -1.47 -1.87
C MET A 21 -8.90 -2.95 -2.23
N GLU A 22 -9.97 -3.36 -2.91
CA GLU A 22 -10.26 -4.76 -3.26
C GLU A 22 -10.16 -5.75 -2.09
N GLY A 23 -10.49 -5.29 -0.88
CA GLY A 23 -10.45 -6.11 0.34
C GLY A 23 -9.06 -6.21 0.97
N VAL A 24 -8.06 -5.50 0.46
CA VAL A 24 -6.72 -5.38 1.05
C VAL A 24 -6.59 -4.04 1.76
N THR A 25 -6.12 -4.05 3.02
CA THR A 25 -5.84 -2.83 3.78
C THR A 25 -4.38 -2.40 3.60
N TYR A 26 -4.17 -1.32 2.85
CA TYR A 26 -2.88 -0.69 2.66
C TYR A 26 -2.62 0.38 3.70
N HIS A 27 -1.35 0.59 4.06
CA HIS A 27 -0.92 1.54 5.09
C HIS A 27 0.05 2.57 4.52
N PHE A 28 -0.19 3.84 4.82
CA PHE A 28 0.54 4.99 4.27
C PHE A 28 1.07 5.89 5.38
N CYS A 29 2.20 6.53 5.09
CA CYS A 29 2.83 7.46 6.02
C CYS A 29 2.08 8.79 6.14
N SER A 30 1.36 9.18 5.08
CA SER A 30 0.66 10.45 4.97
C SER A 30 -0.57 10.32 4.08
N ALA A 31 -1.50 11.27 4.19
CA ALA A 31 -2.67 11.34 3.32
C ALA A 31 -2.29 11.53 1.84
N ASP A 32 -1.21 12.25 1.55
CA ASP A 32 -0.69 12.48 0.19
C ASP A 32 -0.29 11.15 -0.49
N CYS A 33 0.42 10.27 0.23
CA CYS A 33 0.76 8.93 -0.27
C CYS A 33 -0.48 8.05 -0.47
N ALA A 34 -1.50 8.18 0.39
CA ALA A 34 -2.74 7.45 0.20
C ALA A 34 -3.49 7.91 -1.07
N ASP A 35 -3.54 9.22 -1.33
CA ASP A 35 -4.19 9.79 -2.51
C ASP A 35 -3.46 9.41 -3.81
N GLU A 36 -2.13 9.55 -3.84
CA GLU A 36 -1.29 9.13 -4.97
C GLU A 36 -1.48 7.63 -5.28
N PHE A 37 -1.58 6.81 -4.24
CA PHE A 37 -1.82 5.38 -4.38
C PHE A 37 -3.23 5.07 -4.89
N GLU A 38 -4.25 5.84 -4.53
CA GLU A 38 -5.60 5.69 -5.08
C GLU A 38 -5.64 6.10 -6.56
N VAL A 39 -4.93 7.17 -6.94
CA VAL A 39 -4.86 7.66 -8.33
C VAL A 39 -4.11 6.68 -9.23
N ASN A 40 -3.01 6.09 -8.73
CA ASN A 40 -2.18 5.14 -9.48
C ASN A 40 -2.35 3.69 -9.01
N TYR A 41 -3.51 3.36 -8.44
CA TYR A 41 -3.78 2.07 -7.81
C TYR A 41 -3.45 0.88 -8.72
N GLU A 42 -3.83 0.97 -10.00
CA GLU A 42 -3.59 -0.09 -10.99
C GLU A 42 -2.08 -0.35 -11.23
N GLU A 43 -1.24 0.67 -11.15
CA GLU A 43 0.21 0.53 -11.36
C GLU A 43 0.88 -0.13 -10.14
N TYR A 44 0.39 0.17 -8.94
CA TYR A 44 0.93 -0.45 -7.72
C TYR A 44 0.40 -1.87 -7.46
N LEU A 45 -0.80 -2.19 -7.95
CA LEU A 45 -1.38 -3.54 -7.84
C LEU A 45 -0.54 -4.60 -8.58
N ASP A 46 -0.06 -4.26 -9.78
CA ASP A 46 0.76 -5.18 -10.60
C ASP A 46 2.05 -5.58 -9.85
N VAL A 47 2.53 -4.72 -8.95
CA VAL A 47 3.74 -4.97 -8.14
C VAL A 47 3.46 -5.90 -6.95
N GLU A 48 2.30 -5.79 -6.30
CA GLU A 48 1.95 -6.59 -5.12
C GLU A 48 1.39 -7.98 -5.50
N GLU A 49 0.65 -8.09 -6.60
CA GLU A 49 0.17 -9.40 -7.13
C GLU A 49 1.35 -10.29 -7.55
N GLN A 50 2.39 -9.71 -8.16
CA GLN A 50 3.63 -10.41 -8.46
C GLN A 50 4.41 -10.87 -7.21
N ARG A 51 4.18 -10.23 -6.06
CA ARG A 51 4.85 -10.55 -4.79
C ARG A 51 4.15 -11.69 -4.03
N SER A 52 2.82 -11.78 -4.13
CA SER A 52 2.04 -12.88 -3.55
C SER A 52 2.08 -14.15 -4.39
N ALA A 53 2.31 -14.05 -5.71
CA ALA A 53 2.37 -15.20 -6.61
C ALA A 53 3.69 -16.01 -6.56
N LYS A 54 4.71 -15.57 -5.79
CA LYS A 54 6.03 -16.26 -5.74
C LYS A 54 6.25 -17.17 -4.54
N GLU A 55 5.24 -17.38 -3.71
CA GLU A 55 5.24 -18.42 -2.66
C GLU A 55 4.33 -19.60 -3.04
N GLN A 56 4.70 -20.32 -4.11
CA GLN A 56 4.25 -21.69 -4.39
C GLN A 56 5.43 -22.51 -4.91
#